data_AF-A0A2T6ISC1-F1
#
_entry.id   AF-A0A2T6ISC1-F1
#
_cell.length_a   1.000
_cell.length_b   1.000
_cell.length_c   1.000
_cell.angle_alpha   90.00
_cell.angle_beta   90.00
_cell.angle_gamma   90.00
#
_symmetry.space_group_name_H-M   'P 1'
#
loop_
_entity.id
_entity.type
_entity.pdbx_description
1 polymer ?
#
loop_
_entity_poly.entity_id
_entity_poly.type
_entity_poly.pdbx_seq_one_letter_code
_entity_poly.pdbx_strand_id
1 'polypeptide(L)'
;MALDESCYSYRETPASTPSASSLFDSWNEGAAYDAMAEACVLFQQREKKNETGEGGLKRGEGTYNEFSLQCLLQGEEGELQQKLDLLHRNAICFSDCWDDYEWTDMIFFQDNRSASNALDMKTSSSSSKQLSVRMYTAPDTMKGLCAVRSKEEGTLVKKAASRRKCNMVRVTEIVSSSGILDVLRCLGFRQITQVFVKARVYLSKVGTPNSTILLVQRHYSDPEYSSPLSLRKRGRAEPVGGWLIEAKARCEGDGPVAATTDFNLFNYAANFGPLLNLRRVEDNALAEAERELLHSSHPRRL
;
A
#
# COMPACT_ATOMS: atom_id res chain seq x y z
N MET A 1 -48.02 -29.12 -31.54
CA MET A 1 -48.85 -28.04 -32.12
C MET A 1 -48.10 -26.74 -31.90
N ALA A 2 -47.95 -25.94 -32.94
CA ALA A 2 -47.25 -24.65 -32.93
C ALA A 2 -48.24 -23.52 -33.21
N LEU A 3 -48.00 -22.36 -32.59
CA LEU A 3 -48.45 -20.99 -32.86
C LEU A 3 -47.50 -20.13 -31.98
N ASP A 4 -46.64 -19.21 -32.43
CA ASP A 4 -46.72 -18.16 -33.48
C ASP A 4 -47.92 -17.21 -33.29
N GLU A 5 -47.84 -15.88 -33.43
CA GLU A 5 -46.71 -14.94 -33.62
C GLU A 5 -47.26 -13.50 -33.36
N SER A 6 -46.45 -12.51 -32.97
CA SER A 6 -46.61 -11.06 -33.28
C SER A 6 -45.62 -10.22 -32.46
N CYS A 7 -44.59 -9.59 -33.03
CA CYS A 7 -44.58 -8.48 -34.00
C CYS A 7 -44.97 -7.11 -33.42
N TYR A 8 -43.94 -6.30 -33.13
CA TYR A 8 -43.94 -4.88 -33.52
C TYR A 8 -42.55 -4.49 -34.04
N SER A 9 -42.52 -3.89 -35.22
CA SER A 9 -41.35 -3.25 -35.86
C SER A 9 -41.82 -1.94 -36.52
N TYR A 10 -40.93 -1.23 -37.24
CA TYR A 10 -41.02 0.15 -37.79
C TYR A 10 -40.52 1.27 -36.84
N ARG A 11 -39.70 2.26 -37.26
CA ARG A 11 -38.92 2.46 -38.52
C ARG A 11 -37.83 3.54 -38.32
N GLU A 12 -36.81 3.51 -39.16
CA GLU A 12 -35.82 4.58 -39.43
C GLU A 12 -36.40 5.72 -40.31
N THR A 13 -35.85 6.93 -40.52
CA THR A 13 -34.72 7.82 -40.04
C THR A 13 -35.02 9.27 -40.60
N PRO A 14 -34.17 10.34 -40.67
CA PRO A 14 -32.76 10.57 -40.26
C PRO A 14 -32.41 11.94 -39.58
N ALA A 15 -31.12 12.07 -39.21
CA ALA A 15 -30.23 13.25 -39.22
C ALA A 15 -30.65 14.67 -38.73
N SER A 16 -29.95 15.14 -37.68
CA SER A 16 -29.53 16.55 -37.56
C SER A 16 -28.17 16.70 -36.86
N THR A 17 -27.27 17.46 -37.49
CA THR A 17 -26.05 18.07 -36.93
C THR A 17 -25.97 19.50 -37.51
N PRO A 18 -25.17 20.45 -36.96
CA PRO A 18 -24.22 20.32 -35.85
C PRO A 18 -24.37 21.37 -34.72
N SER A 19 -23.78 21.09 -33.55
CA SER A 19 -23.13 22.13 -32.73
C SER A 19 -21.98 21.53 -31.94
N ALA A 20 -20.78 22.06 -32.09
CA ALA A 20 -19.62 21.62 -31.33
C ALA A 20 -19.67 22.18 -29.90
N SER A 21 -19.65 21.31 -28.89
CA SER A 21 -19.47 21.70 -27.50
C SER A 21 -18.82 20.58 -26.68
N SER A 22 -17.66 20.89 -26.11
CA SER A 22 -17.03 20.26 -24.94
C SER A 22 -16.75 18.75 -24.96
N LEU A 23 -15.46 18.40 -24.82
CA LEU A 23 -14.94 17.04 -24.74
C LEU A 23 -15.05 16.43 -23.32
N PHE A 24 -15.90 16.99 -22.45
CA PHE A 24 -15.95 16.66 -21.02
C PHE A 24 -17.36 16.44 -20.43
N ASP A 25 -18.44 16.67 -21.18
CA ASP A 25 -19.81 16.70 -20.65
C ASP A 25 -20.59 15.39 -20.85
N SER A 26 -20.16 14.29 -20.21
CA SER A 26 -21.06 13.23 -19.68
C SER A 26 -20.30 12.12 -18.92
N TRP A 27 -19.55 12.45 -17.86
CA TRP A 27 -19.14 11.41 -16.91
C TRP A 27 -20.30 11.14 -15.96
N ASN A 28 -20.92 9.96 -16.07
CA ASN A 28 -22.15 9.65 -15.35
C ASN A 28 -21.86 9.42 -13.85
N GLU A 29 -22.27 10.36 -12.99
CA GLU A 29 -21.81 10.52 -11.59
C GLU A 29 -22.31 9.43 -10.59
N GLY A 30 -22.85 8.32 -11.07
CA GLY A 30 -23.46 7.27 -10.25
C GLY A 30 -22.55 6.11 -9.83
N ALA A 31 -21.49 5.80 -10.58
CA ALA A 31 -20.67 4.58 -10.37
C ALA A 31 -19.37 4.82 -9.57
N ALA A 32 -19.03 6.07 -9.27
CA ALA A 32 -17.83 6.41 -8.48
C ALA A 32 -17.98 6.10 -6.97
N TYR A 33 -19.20 5.80 -6.51
CA TYR A 33 -19.51 5.56 -5.10
C TYR A 33 -19.19 4.14 -4.61
N ASP A 34 -18.91 3.16 -5.49
CA ASP A 34 -18.51 1.80 -5.08
C ASP A 34 -16.99 1.58 -5.05
N ALA A 35 -16.21 2.47 -5.69
CA ALA A 35 -14.76 2.61 -5.39
C ALA A 35 -14.49 3.03 -3.93
N MET A 36 -15.55 3.43 -3.21
CA MET A 36 -15.52 3.94 -1.85
C MET A 36 -15.34 2.85 -0.78
N ALA A 37 -15.44 1.55 -1.10
CA ALA A 37 -15.39 0.47 -0.12
C ALA A 37 -13.97 0.07 0.36
N GLU A 38 -12.95 0.20 -0.51
CA GLU A 38 -11.54 0.04 -0.10
C GLU A 38 -10.84 1.36 0.16
N ALA A 39 -11.27 2.40 -0.57
CA ALA A 39 -11.06 3.76 -0.12
C ALA A 39 -11.70 4.00 1.27
N CYS A 40 -12.66 3.20 1.76
CA CYS A 40 -13.23 3.36 3.11
C CYS A 40 -12.21 3.19 4.24
N VAL A 41 -11.12 2.44 4.04
CA VAL A 41 -10.01 2.38 5.01
C VAL A 41 -9.16 3.67 4.97
N LEU A 42 -9.26 4.46 3.90
CA LEU A 42 -8.73 5.81 3.75
C LEU A 42 -9.75 6.93 4.08
N PHE A 43 -11.05 6.63 4.28
CA PHE A 43 -12.11 7.67 4.28
C PHE A 43 -13.11 7.71 5.45
N GLN A 44 -13.07 6.81 6.44
CA GLN A 44 -14.00 6.89 7.60
C GLN A 44 -13.52 7.76 8.79
N GLN A 45 -13.08 8.98 8.50
CA GLN A 45 -13.29 10.15 9.39
C GLN A 45 -13.75 11.39 8.59
N ARG A 46 -14.76 11.24 7.74
CA ARG A 46 -15.64 12.37 7.38
C ARG A 46 -16.94 12.30 8.17
N GLU A 47 -17.30 13.44 8.77
CA GLU A 47 -18.48 13.74 9.59
C GLU A 47 -18.53 13.09 10.99
N LYS A 48 -18.23 13.83 12.08
CA LYS A 48 -19.01 14.99 12.51
C LYS A 48 -18.21 16.10 13.23
N LYS A 49 -18.46 17.33 12.77
CA LYS A 49 -18.41 18.67 13.43
C LYS A 49 -17.42 18.94 14.58
N ASN A 50 -16.58 19.94 14.31
CA ASN A 50 -16.27 21.11 15.15
C ASN A 50 -16.53 21.00 16.67
N GLU A 51 -15.46 20.81 17.45
CA GLU A 51 -15.26 21.58 18.67
C GLU A 51 -13.82 22.11 18.72
N THR A 52 -13.66 23.31 19.28
CA THR A 52 -12.41 24.08 19.32
C THR A 52 -11.41 23.51 20.33
N GLY A 53 -10.14 23.35 19.94
CA GLY A 53 -9.06 22.92 20.83
C GLY A 53 -7.67 23.25 20.29
N GLU A 54 -6.94 24.06 21.03
CA GLU A 54 -5.66 24.73 20.74
C GLU A 54 -4.51 23.89 20.13
N GLY A 55 -3.65 24.55 19.34
CA GLY A 55 -2.20 24.31 19.46
C GLY A 55 -1.56 23.14 18.71
N GLY A 56 -2.02 22.78 17.50
CA GLY A 56 -1.35 21.81 16.63
C GLY A 56 -0.86 22.41 15.30
N LEU A 57 0.37 22.08 14.85
CA LEU A 57 0.76 22.32 13.46
C LEU A 57 -0.23 21.60 12.54
N LYS A 58 -0.86 22.33 11.61
CA LYS A 58 -1.71 21.74 10.57
C LYS A 58 -0.86 20.77 9.74
N ARG A 59 -1.22 19.48 9.78
CA ARG A 59 -0.64 18.45 8.90
C ARG A 59 -1.08 18.70 7.47
N GLY A 60 -0.28 18.22 6.51
CA GLY A 60 -0.75 18.10 5.14
C GLY A 60 -1.82 17.03 5.05
N GLU A 61 -2.73 17.17 4.09
CA GLU A 61 -3.68 16.11 3.74
C GLU A 61 -2.90 14.85 3.31
N GLY A 62 -3.32 13.67 3.79
CA GLY A 62 -2.66 12.40 3.49
C GLY A 62 -1.47 12.00 4.38
N THR A 63 -1.16 12.74 5.45
CA THR A 63 -0.10 12.37 6.42
C THR A 63 -0.64 11.63 7.65
N TYR A 64 -0.18 10.39 7.88
CA TYR A 64 -0.59 9.54 9.01
C TYR A 64 0.57 8.73 9.61
N ASN A 65 0.36 8.16 10.80
CA ASN A 65 1.26 7.17 11.41
C ASN A 65 0.79 5.76 10.99
N GLU A 66 1.67 4.95 10.41
CA GLU A 66 1.46 3.52 10.14
C GLU A 66 2.18 2.68 11.21
N PHE A 67 1.45 1.74 11.79
CA PHE A 67 1.95 0.78 12.75
C PHE A 67 2.05 -0.60 12.11
N SER A 68 3.10 -1.36 12.42
CA SER A 68 3.22 -2.74 11.95
C SER A 68 3.89 -3.70 12.95
N LEU A 69 3.49 -4.97 12.84
CA LEU A 69 4.17 -6.14 13.40
C LEU A 69 4.36 -7.15 12.27
N GLN A 70 5.50 -7.84 12.23
CA GLN A 70 5.89 -8.68 11.10
C GLN A 70 6.38 -10.05 11.58
N CYS A 71 6.12 -11.08 10.78
CA CYS A 71 6.60 -12.45 10.95
C CYS A 71 7.03 -12.99 9.59
N LEU A 72 8.14 -13.72 9.52
CA LEU A 72 8.55 -14.43 8.31
C LEU A 72 8.31 -15.93 8.53
N LEU A 73 7.32 -16.47 7.83
CA LEU A 73 6.96 -17.88 7.91
C LEU A 73 7.83 -18.68 6.92
N GLN A 74 8.71 -19.52 7.46
CA GLN A 74 9.61 -20.39 6.70
C GLN A 74 9.34 -21.87 7.07
N GLY A 75 9.60 -22.76 6.13
CA GLY A 75 9.42 -24.21 6.26
C GLY A 75 9.51 -24.90 4.90
N GLU A 76 9.36 -26.22 4.88
CA GLU A 76 9.17 -26.96 3.63
C GLU A 76 7.77 -26.70 3.06
N GLU A 77 7.61 -26.74 1.74
CA GLU A 77 6.40 -26.26 1.05
C GLU A 77 5.10 -26.94 1.53
N GLY A 78 5.14 -28.25 1.79
CA GLY A 78 3.97 -28.99 2.30
C GLY A 78 3.59 -28.63 3.74
N GLU A 79 4.57 -28.40 4.63
CA GLU A 79 4.33 -27.94 6.01
C GLU A 79 3.84 -26.49 6.03
N LEU A 80 4.43 -25.66 5.16
CA LEU A 80 4.10 -24.26 4.98
C LEU A 80 2.66 -24.08 4.50
N GLN A 81 2.19 -24.90 3.56
CA GLN A 81 0.79 -24.88 3.13
C GLN A 81 -0.18 -25.21 4.28
N GLN A 82 0.09 -26.25 5.07
CA GLN A 82 -0.75 -26.59 6.22
C GLN A 82 -0.81 -25.46 7.26
N LYS A 83 0.32 -24.78 7.51
CA LYS A 83 0.39 -23.60 8.39
C LYS A 83 -0.43 -22.42 7.83
N LEU A 84 -0.39 -22.20 6.51
CA LEU A 84 -1.18 -21.15 5.84
C LEU A 84 -2.68 -21.46 5.86
N ASP A 85 -3.09 -22.71 5.66
CA ASP A 85 -4.50 -23.13 5.74
C ASP A 85 -5.07 -22.95 7.14
N LEU A 86 -4.29 -23.31 8.18
CA LEU A 86 -4.65 -23.05 9.58
C LEU A 86 -4.71 -21.55 9.90
N LEU A 87 -3.75 -20.77 9.39
CA LEU A 87 -3.75 -19.32 9.54
C LEU A 87 -4.95 -18.68 8.86
N HIS A 88 -5.32 -19.12 7.66
CA HIS A 88 -6.48 -18.61 6.92
C HIS A 88 -7.78 -18.82 7.70
N ARG A 89 -8.01 -20.03 8.21
CA ARG A 89 -9.16 -20.34 9.08
C ARG A 89 -9.19 -19.48 10.34
N ASN A 90 -8.03 -19.25 10.96
CA ASN A 90 -7.91 -18.39 12.14
C ASN A 90 -8.19 -16.91 11.79
N ALA A 91 -7.60 -16.38 10.71
CA ALA A 91 -7.74 -14.99 10.30
C ALA A 91 -9.19 -14.61 9.93
N ILE A 92 -9.96 -15.52 9.32
CA ILE A 92 -11.40 -15.30 9.08
C ILE A 92 -12.15 -15.05 10.39
N CYS A 93 -11.84 -15.76 11.48
CA CYS A 93 -12.52 -15.57 12.77
C CYS A 93 -12.28 -14.19 13.42
N PHE A 94 -11.28 -13.44 12.95
CA PHE A 94 -10.89 -12.14 13.51
C PHE A 94 -11.02 -10.98 12.51
N SER A 95 -11.61 -11.22 11.33
CA SER A 95 -11.71 -10.26 10.23
C SER A 95 -13.14 -10.16 9.71
N ASP A 96 -13.55 -8.96 9.30
CA ASP A 96 -14.89 -8.72 8.76
C ASP A 96 -14.99 -9.20 7.30
N CYS A 97 -13.90 -9.05 6.56
CA CYS A 97 -13.75 -9.52 5.18
C CYS A 97 -12.29 -9.86 4.84
N TRP A 98 -12.09 -10.52 3.71
CA TRP A 98 -10.78 -10.79 3.12
C TRP A 98 -10.90 -10.93 1.61
N ASP A 99 -9.82 -10.64 0.89
CA ASP A 99 -9.70 -10.89 -0.55
C ASP A 99 -8.23 -11.16 -0.95
N ASP A 100 -8.00 -11.63 -2.17
CA ASP A 100 -6.69 -11.86 -2.76
C ASP A 100 -6.28 -10.67 -3.66
N TYR A 101 -5.13 -10.09 -3.36
CA TYR A 101 -4.60 -8.88 -3.98
C TYR A 101 -3.27 -9.15 -4.68
N GLU A 102 -3.03 -8.37 -5.73
CA GLU A 102 -1.76 -8.38 -6.45
C GLU A 102 -1.31 -6.94 -6.68
N TRP A 103 -0.02 -6.68 -6.50
CA TRP A 103 0.57 -5.37 -6.76
C TRP A 103 2.05 -5.45 -7.09
N THR A 104 2.56 -4.35 -7.63
CA THR A 104 3.99 -4.10 -7.82
C THR A 104 4.43 -3.00 -6.86
N ASP A 105 5.35 -3.32 -5.95
CA ASP A 105 6.02 -2.33 -5.10
C ASP A 105 7.31 -1.86 -5.78
N MET A 106 7.45 -0.56 -5.97
CA MET A 106 8.59 0.10 -6.63
C MET A 106 9.24 1.11 -5.71
N ILE A 107 10.56 1.25 -5.79
CA ILE A 107 11.30 2.33 -5.10
C ILE A 107 11.84 3.30 -6.15
N PHE A 108 11.50 4.57 -5.98
CA PHE A 108 11.94 5.70 -6.77
C PHE A 108 12.90 6.56 -5.96
N PHE A 109 14.01 6.97 -6.57
CA PHE A 109 15.06 7.74 -5.94
C PHE A 109 15.50 8.90 -6.83
N GLN A 110 15.63 10.08 -6.24
CA GLN A 110 16.17 11.27 -6.87
C GLN A 110 17.50 11.60 -6.21
N ASP A 111 18.60 11.46 -6.97
CA ASP A 111 19.90 11.98 -6.55
C ASP A 111 19.77 13.47 -6.22
N ASN A 112 20.47 13.93 -5.19
CA ASN A 112 20.64 15.37 -5.00
C ASN A 112 21.50 15.91 -6.16
N ARG A 113 20.83 16.45 -7.19
CA ARG A 113 21.49 17.32 -8.16
C ARG A 113 21.87 18.58 -7.42
N SER A 114 23.15 18.68 -7.04
CA SER A 114 23.77 19.89 -6.53
C SER A 114 23.26 21.08 -7.34
N ALA A 115 22.76 22.11 -6.65
CA ALA A 115 22.24 23.32 -7.27
C ALA A 115 23.35 24.04 -8.04
N SER A 116 23.55 23.64 -9.30
CA SER A 116 24.37 24.35 -10.26
C SER A 116 23.65 25.66 -10.58
N ASN A 117 24.05 26.71 -9.87
CA ASN A 117 23.69 28.11 -10.09
C ASN A 117 22.20 28.48 -9.92
N ALA A 118 21.67 28.41 -8.70
CA ALA A 118 20.58 29.31 -8.29
C ALA A 118 20.56 29.59 -6.77
N LEU A 119 20.51 30.87 -6.40
CA LEU A 119 20.28 31.37 -5.03
C LEU A 119 18.80 31.25 -4.63
N ASP A 120 18.18 30.08 -4.77
CA ASP A 120 16.79 29.89 -4.33
C ASP A 120 16.73 29.31 -2.91
N MET A 121 16.57 30.21 -1.94
CA MET A 121 16.40 29.86 -0.52
C MET A 121 15.10 29.09 -0.22
N LYS A 122 14.18 28.92 -1.18
CA LYS A 122 12.94 28.15 -0.99
C LYS A 122 13.10 26.65 -1.26
N THR A 123 14.19 26.21 -1.89
CA THR A 123 14.46 24.79 -2.17
C THR A 123 15.38 24.13 -1.14
N SER A 124 15.29 24.52 0.14
CA SER A 124 16.17 24.04 1.23
C SER A 124 15.82 22.63 1.74
N SER A 125 15.76 21.64 0.85
CA SER A 125 15.80 20.21 1.20
C SER A 125 16.97 19.55 0.46
N SER A 126 18.19 19.74 0.97
CA SER A 126 19.45 19.25 0.39
C SER A 126 19.67 17.73 0.57
N SER A 127 18.63 16.98 0.92
CA SER A 127 18.64 15.52 1.01
C SER A 127 18.14 14.89 -0.29
N SER A 128 18.78 13.79 -0.70
CA SER A 128 18.24 12.88 -1.70
C SER A 128 16.83 12.42 -1.31
N LYS A 129 15.92 12.33 -2.28
CA LYS A 129 14.51 11.99 -2.03
C LYS A 129 14.24 10.56 -2.47
N GLN A 130 13.62 9.79 -1.58
CA GLN A 130 13.16 8.44 -1.84
C GLN A 130 11.63 8.38 -1.68
N LEU A 131 10.98 7.74 -2.64
CA LEU A 131 9.53 7.48 -2.65
C LEU A 131 9.33 5.99 -2.90
N SER A 132 8.33 5.39 -2.27
CA SER A 132 7.86 4.05 -2.63
C SER A 132 6.51 4.15 -3.31
N VAL A 133 6.33 3.48 -4.44
CA VAL A 133 5.08 3.47 -5.21
C VAL A 133 4.54 2.04 -5.23
N ARG A 134 3.32 1.85 -4.75
CA ARG A 134 2.57 0.59 -4.90
C ARG A 134 1.58 0.74 -6.03
N MET A 135 1.71 -0.03 -7.09
CA MET A 135 0.74 -0.09 -8.20
C MET A 135 -0.04 -1.40 -8.12
N TYR A 136 -1.36 -1.32 -7.91
CA TYR A 136 -2.23 -2.50 -7.82
C TYR A 136 -2.53 -3.09 -9.20
N THR A 137 -2.51 -4.42 -9.28
CA THR A 137 -2.82 -5.21 -10.48
C THR A 137 -4.06 -6.09 -10.28
N ALA A 138 -4.40 -6.45 -9.04
CA ALA A 138 -5.66 -7.07 -8.63
C ALA A 138 -6.04 -6.62 -7.19
N PRO A 139 -7.33 -6.63 -6.81
CA PRO A 139 -8.51 -6.96 -7.63
C PRO A 139 -8.77 -5.92 -8.74
N ASP A 140 -9.64 -6.25 -9.70
CA ASP A 140 -9.94 -5.36 -10.85
C ASP A 140 -10.50 -3.99 -10.42
N THR A 141 -11.13 -3.89 -9.24
CA THR A 141 -11.58 -2.62 -8.62
C THR A 141 -10.45 -1.66 -8.25
N MET A 142 -9.25 -2.19 -7.96
CA MET A 142 -8.06 -1.43 -7.56
C MET A 142 -7.02 -1.30 -8.68
N LYS A 143 -7.21 -2.02 -9.79
CA LYS A 143 -6.24 -2.18 -10.86
C LYS A 143 -5.86 -0.86 -11.52
N GLY A 144 -4.56 -0.59 -11.57
CA GLY A 144 -4.01 0.66 -12.11
C GLY A 144 -4.01 1.84 -11.13
N LEU A 145 -4.52 1.67 -9.91
CA LEU A 145 -4.31 2.64 -8.83
C LEU A 145 -2.88 2.53 -8.28
N CYS A 146 -2.31 3.68 -7.98
CA CYS A 146 -0.98 3.86 -7.44
C CYS A 146 -1.04 4.60 -6.09
N ALA A 147 -0.49 4.01 -5.03
CA ALA A 147 -0.20 4.70 -3.78
C ALA A 147 1.27 5.15 -3.78
N VAL A 148 1.51 6.46 -3.92
CA VAL A 148 2.84 7.08 -3.82
C VAL A 148 3.06 7.49 -2.38
N ARG A 149 4.10 6.95 -1.74
CA ARG A 149 4.36 7.09 -0.31
C ARG A 149 5.74 7.71 -0.06
N SER A 150 5.79 8.69 0.82
CA SER A 150 7.03 9.23 1.40
C SER A 150 7.07 8.91 2.89
N LYS A 151 8.18 8.37 3.38
CA LYS A 151 8.38 8.09 4.82
C LYS A 151 9.10 9.27 5.47
N GLU A 152 8.61 9.77 6.60
CA GLU A 152 9.30 10.81 7.37
C GLU A 152 10.35 10.23 8.33
N GLU A 153 11.61 10.56 8.11
CA GLU A 153 12.74 10.14 8.95
C GLU A 153 13.25 11.25 9.89
N GLY A 154 12.38 11.74 10.78
CA GLY A 154 12.75 12.74 11.79
C GLY A 154 13.18 12.13 13.14
N THR A 155 14.14 12.75 13.83
CA THR A 155 14.56 12.34 15.20
C THR A 155 13.38 12.30 16.19
N LEU A 156 12.40 13.20 16.04
CA LEU A 156 11.18 13.20 16.83
C LEU A 156 10.28 11.99 16.52
N VAL A 157 10.19 11.58 15.24
CA VAL A 157 9.46 10.38 14.82
C VAL A 157 10.14 9.13 15.39
N LYS A 158 11.46 9.02 15.28
CA LYS A 158 12.25 7.90 15.85
C LYS A 158 12.11 7.82 17.38
N LYS A 159 12.10 8.96 18.09
CA LYS A 159 11.86 9.04 19.56
C LYS A 159 10.42 8.69 19.96
N ALA A 160 9.43 8.96 19.11
CA ALA A 160 8.06 8.52 19.32
C ALA A 160 7.91 7.01 19.08
N ALA A 161 8.51 6.48 18.00
CA ALA A 161 8.51 5.06 17.66
C ALA A 161 9.24 4.17 18.67
N SER A 162 10.33 4.64 19.30
CA SER A 162 11.07 3.84 20.28
C SER A 162 10.27 3.49 21.55
N ARG A 163 9.17 4.22 21.82
CA ARG A 163 8.26 3.99 22.95
C ARG A 163 7.08 3.06 22.61
N ARG A 164 6.98 2.56 21.37
CA ARG A 164 5.87 1.73 20.88
C ARG A 164 6.20 0.24 20.90
N LYS A 165 5.17 -0.59 21.09
CA LYS A 165 5.27 -2.05 21.01
C LYS A 165 5.42 -2.51 19.57
N CYS A 166 4.68 -1.90 18.66
CA CYS A 166 4.75 -2.11 17.22
C CYS A 166 5.87 -1.25 16.60
N ASN A 167 6.27 -1.57 15.37
CA ASN A 167 6.97 -0.60 14.54
C ASN A 167 6.02 0.56 14.24
N MET A 168 6.54 1.79 14.21
CA MET A 168 5.79 2.99 13.88
C MET A 168 6.60 3.83 12.91
N VAL A 169 6.03 4.10 11.73
CA VAL A 169 6.57 5.04 10.74
C VAL A 169 5.53 6.12 10.45
N ARG A 170 5.97 7.32 10.10
CA ARG A 170 5.08 8.36 9.59
C ARG A 170 5.18 8.40 8.08
N VAL A 171 4.02 8.45 7.43
CA VAL A 171 3.89 8.34 5.98
C VAL A 171 3.00 9.47 5.48
N THR A 172 3.43 10.10 4.39
CA THR A 172 2.57 10.93 3.55
C THR A 172 2.28 10.15 2.28
N GLU A 173 1.00 9.90 2.00
CA GLU A 173 0.51 9.07 0.90
C GLU A 173 -0.36 9.89 -0.06
N ILE A 174 -0.16 9.68 -1.36
CA ILE A 174 -0.99 10.24 -2.43
C ILE A 174 -1.47 9.07 -3.28
N VAL A 175 -2.78 8.98 -3.50
CA VAL A 175 -3.38 8.02 -4.43
C VAL A 175 -3.49 8.68 -5.81
N SER A 176 -3.10 7.95 -6.86
CA SER A 176 -3.10 8.41 -8.24
C SER A 176 -3.33 7.24 -9.20
N SER A 177 -3.38 7.49 -10.52
CA SER A 177 -3.36 6.43 -11.54
C SER A 177 -1.93 6.04 -11.92
N SER A 178 -1.78 4.98 -12.72
CA SER A 178 -0.49 4.50 -13.25
C SER A 178 0.35 5.56 -13.97
N GLY A 179 -0.27 6.61 -14.55
CA GLY A 179 0.43 7.74 -15.17
C GLY A 179 1.36 8.52 -14.23
N ILE A 180 1.22 8.35 -12.90
CA ILE A 180 2.16 8.94 -11.92
C ILE A 180 3.60 8.46 -12.12
N LEU A 181 3.80 7.28 -12.71
CA LEU A 181 5.12 6.72 -13.03
C LEU A 181 5.84 7.53 -14.12
N ASP A 182 5.10 8.14 -15.06
CA ASP A 182 5.64 9.07 -16.04
C ASP A 182 6.02 10.40 -15.38
N VAL A 183 5.13 10.93 -14.55
CA VAL A 183 5.36 12.19 -13.81
C VAL A 183 6.61 12.08 -12.93
N LEU A 184 6.78 10.99 -12.18
CA LEU A 184 7.99 10.77 -11.36
C LEU A 184 9.27 10.73 -12.20
N ARG A 185 9.25 10.10 -13.38
CA ARG A 185 10.37 10.10 -14.32
C ARG A 185 10.66 11.50 -14.88
N CYS A 186 9.63 12.26 -15.25
CA CYS A 186 9.77 13.66 -15.69
C CYS A 186 10.31 14.58 -14.58
N LEU A 187 9.95 14.33 -13.33
CA LEU A 187 10.51 15.01 -12.16
C LEU A 187 11.95 14.56 -11.82
N GLY A 188 12.52 13.59 -12.54
CA GLY A 188 13.90 13.15 -12.39
C GLY A 188 14.12 12.09 -11.31
N PHE A 189 13.08 11.41 -10.82
CA PHE A 189 13.24 10.19 -10.03
C PHE A 189 13.58 9.01 -10.95
N ARG A 190 14.59 8.22 -10.58
CA ARG A 190 14.86 6.91 -11.18
C ARG A 190 14.22 5.81 -10.35
N GLN A 191 13.60 4.82 -10.99
CA GLN A 191 13.26 3.57 -10.33
C GLN A 191 14.56 2.79 -10.04
N ILE A 192 14.74 2.30 -8.82
CA ILE A 192 15.92 1.54 -8.38
C ILE A 192 15.58 0.11 -7.93
N THR A 193 14.34 -0.13 -7.51
CA THR A 193 13.85 -1.43 -7.06
C THR A 193 12.44 -1.66 -7.59
N GLN A 194 12.13 -2.91 -7.90
CA GLN A 194 10.79 -3.39 -8.25
C GLN A 194 10.62 -4.79 -7.66
N VAL A 195 9.47 -5.04 -7.03
CA VAL A 195 9.09 -6.34 -6.45
C VAL A 195 7.62 -6.59 -6.77
N PHE A 196 7.31 -7.78 -7.24
CA PHE A 196 5.94 -8.21 -7.51
C PHE A 196 5.41 -8.98 -6.31
N VAL A 197 4.17 -8.73 -5.91
CA VAL A 197 3.60 -9.27 -4.68
C VAL A 197 2.24 -9.88 -4.96
N LYS A 198 2.03 -11.09 -4.43
CA LYS A 198 0.69 -11.65 -4.19
C LYS A 198 0.43 -11.66 -2.70
N ALA A 199 -0.75 -11.25 -2.27
CA ALA A 199 -1.12 -11.24 -0.86
C ALA A 199 -2.59 -11.59 -0.66
N ARG A 200 -2.87 -12.41 0.35
CA ARG A 200 -4.20 -12.44 0.95
C ARG A 200 -4.29 -11.36 2.02
N VAL A 201 -5.29 -10.50 1.90
CA VAL A 201 -5.50 -9.36 2.80
C VAL A 201 -6.76 -9.62 3.59
N TYR A 202 -6.67 -9.54 4.91
CA TYR A 202 -7.79 -9.66 5.83
C TYR A 202 -7.99 -8.32 6.54
N LEU A 203 -9.21 -7.82 6.54
CA LEU A 203 -9.57 -6.51 7.09
C LEU A 203 -10.48 -6.70 8.31
N SER A 204 -10.14 -6.06 9.42
CA SER A 204 -10.84 -6.21 10.70
C SER A 204 -11.19 -4.85 11.30
N LYS A 205 -12.46 -4.70 11.71
CA LYS A 205 -13.11 -3.44 12.14
C LYS A 205 -13.07 -2.38 11.05
N VAL A 206 -13.43 -2.78 9.83
CA VAL A 206 -13.41 -1.95 8.63
C VAL A 206 -14.23 -0.67 8.83
N GLY A 207 -13.67 0.46 8.40
CA GLY A 207 -14.28 1.79 8.59
C GLY A 207 -14.14 2.36 10.01
N THR A 208 -13.71 1.60 11.01
CA THR A 208 -13.50 2.17 12.35
C THR A 208 -12.10 2.79 12.50
N PRO A 209 -11.90 3.74 13.43
CA PRO A 209 -10.55 4.20 13.83
C PRO A 209 -9.64 3.11 14.40
N ASN A 210 -10.17 1.91 14.63
CA ASN A 210 -9.45 0.72 15.10
C ASN A 210 -9.30 -0.33 13.98
N SER A 211 -9.46 0.07 12.72
CA SER A 211 -9.26 -0.82 11.56
C SER A 211 -7.84 -1.40 11.59
N THR A 212 -7.77 -2.72 11.51
CA THR A 212 -6.52 -3.48 11.46
C THR A 212 -6.52 -4.39 10.23
N ILE A 213 -5.34 -4.63 9.69
CA ILE A 213 -5.13 -5.42 8.47
C ILE A 213 -4.16 -6.54 8.81
N LEU A 214 -4.45 -7.78 8.39
CA LEU A 214 -3.46 -8.84 8.29
C LEU A 214 -3.14 -9.07 6.80
N LEU A 215 -1.86 -8.97 6.45
CA LEU A 215 -1.32 -9.27 5.12
C LEU A 215 -0.58 -10.61 5.19
N VAL A 216 -0.93 -11.56 4.34
CA VAL A 216 -0.19 -12.82 4.15
C VAL A 216 0.33 -12.82 2.72
N GLN A 217 1.61 -12.50 2.53
CA GLN A 217 2.14 -12.09 1.22
C GLN A 217 3.45 -12.80 0.83
N ARG A 218 3.62 -13.04 -0.47
CA ARG A 218 4.82 -13.62 -1.08
C ARG A 218 5.36 -12.69 -2.16
N HIS A 219 6.67 -12.58 -2.22
CA HIS A 219 7.39 -11.63 -3.06
C HIS A 219 8.14 -12.34 -4.18
N TYR A 220 8.13 -11.73 -5.36
CA TYR A 220 8.64 -12.30 -6.61
C TYR A 220 9.48 -11.28 -7.36
N SER A 221 10.42 -11.78 -8.16
CA SER A 221 11.29 -10.96 -9.02
C SER A 221 10.70 -10.63 -10.39
N ASP A 222 9.63 -11.33 -10.78
CA ASP A 222 9.02 -11.29 -12.11
C ASP A 222 7.48 -11.08 -12.03
N PRO A 223 6.87 -10.44 -13.04
CA PRO A 223 5.42 -10.19 -13.09
C PRO A 223 4.59 -11.46 -13.32
N GLU A 224 5.19 -12.55 -13.79
CA GLU A 224 4.54 -13.86 -13.94
C GLU A 224 4.46 -14.64 -12.61
N TYR A 225 5.08 -14.13 -11.54
CA TYR A 225 5.13 -14.75 -10.21
C TYR A 225 5.76 -16.16 -10.20
N SER A 226 6.67 -16.43 -11.14
CA SER A 226 7.36 -17.71 -11.30
C SER A 226 8.58 -17.85 -10.39
N SER A 227 9.27 -16.74 -10.07
CA SER A 227 10.57 -16.73 -9.42
C SER A 227 10.50 -15.98 -8.08
N PRO A 228 10.67 -16.67 -6.93
CA PRO A 228 10.72 -16.04 -5.62
C PRO A 228 11.82 -14.98 -5.53
N LEU A 229 11.53 -13.87 -4.86
CA LEU A 229 12.51 -12.82 -4.60
C LEU A 229 13.76 -13.41 -3.94
N SER A 230 14.95 -13.06 -4.42
CA SER A 230 16.22 -13.58 -3.88
C SER A 230 17.02 -12.49 -3.18
N LEU A 231 17.54 -12.80 -1.99
CA LEU A 231 18.40 -11.92 -1.19
C LEU A 231 19.86 -12.31 -1.32
N ARG A 232 20.76 -11.32 -1.27
CA ARG A 232 22.20 -11.53 -1.53
C ARG A 232 23.00 -11.83 -0.26
N LYS A 233 22.72 -12.96 0.36
CA LYS A 233 23.40 -13.40 1.57
C LYS A 233 24.86 -13.82 1.30
N ARG A 234 25.82 -13.18 1.98
CA ARG A 234 27.27 -13.50 1.89
C ARG A 234 27.80 -13.60 0.44
N GLY A 235 27.25 -12.76 -0.45
CA GLY A 235 27.65 -12.68 -1.86
C GLY A 235 26.95 -13.65 -2.82
N ARG A 236 26.21 -14.66 -2.32
CA ARG A 236 25.36 -15.57 -3.11
C ARG A 236 23.91 -15.07 -3.11
N ALA A 237 23.16 -15.37 -4.16
CA ALA A 237 21.71 -15.15 -4.16
C ALA A 237 21.02 -16.39 -3.55
N GLU A 238 20.26 -16.19 -2.47
CA GLU A 238 19.43 -17.21 -1.83
C GLU A 238 17.95 -16.83 -2.00
N PRO A 239 17.07 -17.74 -2.49
CA PRO A 239 15.66 -17.43 -2.67
C PRO A 239 14.95 -17.29 -1.32
N VAL A 240 14.09 -16.28 -1.18
CA VAL A 240 13.19 -16.11 -0.04
C VAL A 240 12.01 -17.07 -0.20
N GLY A 241 12.21 -18.32 0.21
CA GLY A 241 11.18 -19.36 0.17
C GLY A 241 10.04 -19.22 1.20
N GLY A 242 9.98 -18.10 1.94
CA GLY A 242 9.01 -17.88 3.02
C GLY A 242 7.94 -16.85 2.67
N TRP A 243 6.84 -16.89 3.43
CA TRP A 243 5.77 -15.89 3.38
C TRP A 243 6.04 -14.79 4.41
N LEU A 244 5.98 -13.53 3.99
CA LEU A 244 5.96 -12.41 4.92
C LEU A 244 4.52 -12.25 5.41
N ILE A 245 4.36 -12.12 6.72
CA ILE A 245 3.06 -11.87 7.33
C ILE A 245 3.17 -10.59 8.14
N GLU A 246 2.28 -9.63 7.87
CA GLU A 246 2.28 -8.33 8.53
C GLU A 246 0.90 -8.03 9.13
N ALA A 247 0.83 -7.67 10.40
CA ALA A 247 -0.32 -7.00 10.96
C ALA A 247 -0.08 -5.48 10.90
N LYS A 248 -1.04 -4.69 10.41
CA LYS A 248 -0.94 -3.23 10.25
C LYS A 248 -2.13 -2.48 10.80
N ALA A 249 -1.90 -1.24 11.22
CA ALA A 249 -2.92 -0.26 11.60
C ALA A 249 -2.47 1.15 11.21
N ARG A 250 -3.40 2.10 11.06
CA ARG A 250 -3.11 3.50 10.69
C ARG A 250 -3.84 4.47 11.60
N CYS A 251 -3.25 5.62 11.90
CA CYS A 251 -3.96 6.75 12.51
C CYS A 251 -3.36 8.11 12.15
N GLU A 252 -4.19 9.12 11.93
CA GLU A 252 -3.75 10.49 11.64
C GLU A 252 -3.25 11.23 12.88
N GLY A 253 -3.65 10.80 14.09
CA GLY A 253 -3.29 11.41 15.37
C GLY A 253 -1.97 10.92 15.98
N ASP A 254 -1.38 11.78 16.82
CA ASP A 254 -0.19 11.47 17.65
C ASP A 254 -0.59 11.16 19.11
N GLY A 255 0.41 11.00 19.99
CA GLY A 255 0.22 10.99 21.43
C GLY A 255 -0.71 9.86 21.90
N PRO A 256 -1.89 10.19 22.50
CA PRO A 256 -2.89 9.20 22.93
C PRO A 256 -3.46 8.35 21.78
N VAL A 257 -3.81 8.96 20.64
CA VAL A 257 -4.43 8.22 19.50
C VAL A 257 -3.46 7.16 18.99
N ALA A 258 -2.21 7.57 18.74
CA ALA A 258 -1.10 6.69 18.40
C ALA A 258 -0.80 5.63 19.47
N ALA A 259 -1.13 5.85 20.75
CA ALA A 259 -0.97 4.86 21.82
C ALA A 259 -2.09 3.81 21.79
N THR A 260 -3.32 4.23 21.56
CA THR A 260 -4.48 3.35 21.38
C THR A 260 -4.30 2.47 20.14
N THR A 261 -3.84 3.02 19.02
CA THR A 261 -3.55 2.26 17.79
C THR A 261 -2.45 1.21 18.01
N ASP A 262 -1.34 1.58 18.66
CA ASP A 262 -0.26 0.64 19.03
C ASP A 262 -0.75 -0.50 19.93
N PHE A 263 -1.56 -0.18 20.95
CA PHE A 263 -2.13 -1.17 21.86
C PHE A 263 -3.13 -2.10 21.16
N ASN A 264 -4.01 -1.57 20.32
CA ASN A 264 -5.02 -2.33 19.61
C ASN A 264 -4.39 -3.27 18.57
N LEU A 265 -3.38 -2.81 17.82
CA LEU A 265 -2.65 -3.67 16.89
C LEU A 265 -1.88 -4.79 17.61
N PHE A 266 -1.24 -4.48 18.75
CA PHE A 266 -0.54 -5.46 19.57
C PHE A 266 -1.50 -6.56 20.10
N ASN A 267 -2.69 -6.18 20.56
CA ASN A 267 -3.70 -7.14 21.02
C ASN A 267 -4.31 -7.95 19.86
N TYR A 268 -4.52 -7.33 18.69
CA TYR A 268 -4.97 -8.04 17.49
C TYR A 268 -3.97 -9.11 17.06
N ALA A 269 -2.66 -8.78 17.08
CA ALA A 269 -1.60 -9.73 16.76
C ALA A 269 -1.55 -10.94 17.73
N ALA A 270 -1.96 -10.76 19.00
CA ALA A 270 -1.97 -11.84 20.00
C ALA A 270 -2.94 -12.99 19.64
N ASN A 271 -4.01 -12.72 18.87
CA ASN A 271 -4.94 -13.75 18.37
C ASN A 271 -4.24 -14.80 17.49
N PHE A 272 -3.11 -14.43 16.88
CA PHE A 272 -2.32 -15.28 15.99
C PHE A 272 -1.12 -15.93 16.69
N GLY A 273 -0.85 -15.60 17.96
CA GLY A 273 0.34 -16.04 18.70
C GLY A 273 0.65 -17.55 18.66
N PRO A 274 -0.35 -18.47 18.70
CA PRO A 274 -0.10 -19.91 18.58
C PRO A 274 0.41 -20.36 17.20
N LEU A 275 0.20 -19.56 16.16
CA LEU A 275 0.61 -19.86 14.77
C LEU A 275 1.79 -18.99 14.30
N LEU A 276 1.86 -17.74 14.78
CA LEU A 276 2.75 -16.70 14.27
C LEU A 276 3.46 -15.95 15.39
N ASN A 277 4.76 -15.73 15.23
CA ASN A 277 5.54 -14.80 16.03
C ASN A 277 5.56 -13.41 15.36
N LEU A 278 4.42 -12.72 15.38
CA LEU A 278 4.28 -11.33 14.92
C LEU A 278 5.02 -10.40 15.90
N ARG A 279 6.13 -9.81 15.43
CA ARG A 279 7.02 -9.01 16.27
C ARG A 279 7.42 -7.69 15.63
N ARG A 280 7.95 -6.79 16.45
CA ARG A 280 8.65 -5.60 16.00
C ARG A 280 9.95 -6.04 15.29
N VAL A 281 10.18 -5.54 14.08
CA VAL A 281 11.43 -5.78 13.33
C VAL A 281 12.34 -4.57 13.49
N GLU A 282 13.59 -4.80 13.89
CA GLU A 282 14.55 -3.72 14.16
C GLU A 282 14.99 -3.00 12.89
N ASP A 283 15.12 -1.67 12.97
CA ASP A 283 15.55 -0.78 11.88
C ASP A 283 16.86 -1.26 11.20
N ASN A 284 17.78 -1.82 11.98
CA ASN A 284 19.05 -2.36 11.48
C ASN A 284 18.85 -3.56 10.53
N ALA A 285 17.95 -4.48 10.87
CA ALA A 285 17.66 -5.66 10.05
C ALA A 285 16.91 -5.26 8.77
N LEU A 286 16.03 -4.25 8.86
CA LEU A 286 15.36 -3.67 7.69
C LEU A 286 16.39 -3.02 6.73
N ALA A 287 17.29 -2.19 7.26
CA ALA A 287 18.32 -1.50 6.49
C ALA A 287 19.42 -2.44 5.94
N GLU A 288 19.61 -3.62 6.52
CA GLU A 288 20.44 -4.69 5.94
C GLU A 288 19.73 -5.36 4.75
N ALA A 289 18.47 -5.77 4.91
CA ALA A 289 17.68 -6.38 3.84
C ALA A 289 17.48 -5.44 2.63
N GLU A 290 17.20 -4.15 2.85
CA GLU A 290 17.08 -3.16 1.77
C GLU A 290 18.40 -3.00 0.98
N ARG A 291 19.56 -3.05 1.65
CA ARG A 291 20.88 -3.04 0.99
C ARG A 291 21.14 -4.30 0.17
N GLU A 292 20.71 -5.48 0.65
CA GLU A 292 20.85 -6.72 -0.11
C GLU A 292 19.95 -6.75 -1.37
N LEU A 293 18.78 -6.11 -1.34
CA LEU A 293 17.86 -5.97 -2.48
C LEU A 293 18.38 -5.02 -3.56
N LEU A 294 18.98 -3.88 -3.18
CA LEU A 294 19.47 -2.86 -4.13
C LEU A 294 20.57 -3.33 -5.08
N HIS A 295 21.17 -4.51 -4.82
CA HIS A 295 22.24 -5.09 -5.62
C HIS A 295 21.78 -6.26 -6.52
N SER A 296 20.50 -6.65 -6.48
CA SER A 296 19.92 -7.67 -7.38
C SER A 296 19.14 -7.08 -8.56
N SER A 297 18.66 -5.84 -8.43
CA SER A 297 17.80 -5.14 -9.41
C SER A 297 18.55 -4.36 -10.50
N HIS A 298 19.79 -4.72 -10.84
CA HIS A 298 20.43 -4.22 -12.06
C HIS A 298 19.93 -5.01 -13.27
N PRO A 299 19.05 -4.47 -14.14
CA PRO A 299 18.87 -5.05 -15.45
C PRO A 299 20.23 -5.00 -16.15
N ARG A 300 20.74 -6.16 -16.58
CA ARG A 300 21.82 -6.18 -17.56
C ARG A 300 21.32 -5.43 -18.77
N ARG A 301 21.96 -4.30 -19.10
CA ARG A 301 21.75 -3.65 -20.39
C ARG A 301 22.09 -4.67 -21.48
N LEU A 302 21.09 -5.01 -22.28
CA LEU A 302 21.30 -5.47 -23.66
C LEU A 302 21.66 -4.25 -24.52
#